data_AF-A0A4S4CLL8-F1
#
_entry.id   AF-A0A4S4CLL8-F1
#
_cell.length_a   1.000
_cell.length_b   1.000
_cell.length_c   1.000
_cell.angle_alpha   90.00
_cell.angle_beta   90.00
_cell.angle_gamma   90.00
#
_symmetry.space_group_name_H-M   'P 1'
#
loop_
_entity.id
_entity.type
_entity.pdbx_description
1 polymer ?
#
loop_
_entity_poly.entity_id
_entity_poly.type
_entity_poly.pdbx_seq_one_letter_code
_entity_poly.pdbx_strand_id
1 'polypeptide(L)'
;MTLWPELVDLYEYKVADFVDGRVPRGGKRSLLNLRSDLLSADLEPTLQRRLIEADRRFRAFTKTGQAPQTGSTFVQRSIPTAAWQAPVTARPDEALAWEELQRLSWHDRLLSELQGLVAQWSRELNLLSLRVLYTASENAERLLHPGQERLAVPTSNDPLVSLLDRSVQEELIHAVAGLLSSKDGEIRLRAALSELHEAPFPRHPDEDVLASRIEAVYRELRTVEERDQLVRALQEQYPLPRDPRERPAIRESVRLVTQKLEPLLAGGPQASMGTVPHHSVLYAPQAELALGVPDDAADELVVFLPGGQAMRWRNVDWRWQRIGQHWQLVAGSQVALLKPTESPAGRRLRLDTPSGIFKLFISGSFALIRAEVSPQEELGRRSSVGRAVALLLDPSGDYAYLRLARATAQLLRDGRIDPQALGPRSAERYKVASQEALLTFARKGVTTLLTRMEAMAPSEVAQHVHEAARSIEMGADRAAHLTEMLHVAIHQPELLPPPITTTQLDLPLNGQLLSLHLTDDPLTLLVGGRALTLRADFQGRLAAVLPGFAAQYLQDLLVLRLQDLSVVLARHGRWLAVAAELDTQDTRDAGGSPTLMTDGS
;
A
#
# COMPACT_ATOMS: atom_id res chain seq x y z
N MET A 1 16.72 -13.26 -26.88
CA MET A 1 15.78 -14.34 -26.52
C MET A 1 14.39 -13.74 -26.55
N THR A 2 13.55 -14.15 -27.49
CA THR A 2 12.18 -13.64 -27.65
C THR A 2 11.27 -14.32 -26.63
N LEU A 3 10.74 -13.53 -25.68
CA LEU A 3 9.87 -13.98 -24.59
C LEU A 3 8.43 -14.20 -25.08
N TRP A 4 8.27 -15.08 -26.07
CA TRP A 4 6.96 -15.36 -26.69
C TRP A 4 5.87 -15.83 -25.72
N PRO A 5 6.15 -16.70 -24.71
CA PRO A 5 5.14 -17.10 -23.73
C PRO A 5 4.60 -15.92 -22.93
N GLU A 6 5.47 -15.02 -22.48
CA GLU A 6 5.10 -13.86 -21.67
C GLU A 6 4.29 -12.84 -22.46
N LEU A 7 4.57 -12.69 -23.76
CA LEU A 7 3.80 -11.82 -24.65
C LEU A 7 2.41 -12.38 -24.93
N VAL A 8 2.26 -13.71 -25.06
CA VAL A 8 0.95 -14.36 -25.19
C VAL A 8 0.13 -14.22 -23.90
N ASP A 9 0.75 -14.42 -22.74
CA ASP A 9 0.11 -14.20 -21.42
C ASP A 9 -0.35 -12.74 -21.26
N LEU A 10 0.50 -11.78 -21.67
CA LEU A 10 0.17 -10.36 -21.67
C LEU A 10 -0.99 -10.04 -22.62
N TYR A 11 -1.05 -10.69 -23.78
CA TYR A 11 -2.15 -10.52 -24.73
C TYR A 11 -3.47 -11.08 -24.19
N GLU A 12 -3.45 -12.28 -23.59
CA GLU A 12 -4.62 -12.87 -22.93
C GLU A 12 -5.17 -11.96 -21.82
N TYR A 13 -4.27 -11.41 -20.99
CA TYR A 13 -4.65 -10.49 -19.91
C TYR A 13 -5.28 -9.21 -20.45
N LYS A 14 -4.69 -8.59 -21.49
CA LYS A 14 -5.23 -7.37 -22.10
C LYS A 14 -6.54 -7.60 -22.84
N VAL A 15 -6.74 -8.78 -23.44
CA VAL A 15 -8.03 -9.15 -24.05
C VAL A 15 -9.10 -9.36 -22.98
N ALA A 16 -8.78 -9.99 -21.85
CA ALA A 16 -9.71 -10.14 -20.74
C ALA A 16 -10.16 -8.78 -20.18
N ASP A 17 -9.21 -7.88 -19.88
CA ASP A 17 -9.53 -6.50 -19.46
C ASP A 17 -10.41 -5.78 -20.48
N PHE A 18 -10.12 -5.94 -21.78
CA PHE A 18 -10.87 -5.29 -22.85
C PHE A 18 -12.30 -5.85 -23.02
N VAL A 19 -12.50 -7.15 -22.84
CA VAL A 19 -13.83 -7.81 -22.88
C VAL A 19 -14.66 -7.45 -21.65
N ASP A 20 -14.00 -7.25 -20.49
CA ASP A 20 -14.65 -6.84 -19.23
C ASP A 20 -14.96 -5.33 -19.17
N GLY A 21 -14.77 -4.59 -20.27
CA GLY A 21 -15.04 -3.16 -20.35
C GLY A 21 -14.02 -2.28 -19.61
N ARG A 22 -12.88 -2.82 -19.18
CA ARG A 22 -11.78 -2.09 -18.57
C ARG A 22 -10.79 -1.60 -19.63
N VAL A 23 -10.06 -0.53 -19.33
CA VAL A 23 -9.00 -0.04 -20.23
C VAL A 23 -7.75 -0.91 -20.03
N PRO A 24 -7.30 -1.68 -21.05
CA PRO A 24 -6.12 -2.53 -20.90
C PRO A 24 -4.87 -1.70 -20.63
N ARG A 25 -3.92 -2.22 -19.85
CA ARG A 25 -2.66 -1.52 -19.54
C ARG A 25 -1.90 -1.13 -20.82
N GLY A 26 -1.64 0.17 -21.00
CA GLY A 26 -1.07 0.76 -22.23
C GLY A 26 -2.10 1.17 -23.29
N GLY A 27 -3.39 1.06 -22.98
CA GLY A 27 -4.50 1.45 -23.84
C GLY A 27 -4.77 0.49 -25.01
N LYS A 28 -5.88 0.75 -25.72
CA LYS A 28 -6.32 -0.06 -26.88
C LYS A 28 -5.26 -0.18 -27.97
N ARG A 29 -4.45 0.86 -28.16
CA ARG A 29 -3.34 0.89 -29.14
C ARG A 29 -2.23 -0.11 -28.78
N SER A 30 -1.88 -0.25 -27.50
CA SER A 30 -0.90 -1.25 -27.05
C SER A 30 -1.40 -2.69 -27.24
N LEU A 31 -2.70 -2.94 -27.05
CA LEU A 31 -3.31 -4.24 -27.34
C LEU A 31 -3.28 -4.57 -28.84
N LEU A 32 -3.56 -3.59 -29.71
CA LEU A 32 -3.51 -3.77 -31.17
C LEU A 32 -2.11 -4.01 -31.70
N ASN A 33 -1.10 -3.32 -31.15
CA ASN A 33 0.29 -3.54 -31.51
C ASN A 33 0.74 -4.94 -31.09
N LEU A 34 0.48 -5.33 -29.84
CA LEU A 34 0.82 -6.66 -29.33
C LEU A 34 0.14 -7.78 -30.14
N ARG A 35 -1.10 -7.57 -30.57
CA ARG A 35 -1.82 -8.47 -31.47
C ARG A 35 -1.11 -8.64 -32.81
N SER A 36 -0.67 -7.53 -33.41
CA SER A 36 0.05 -7.53 -34.70
C SER A 36 1.38 -8.28 -34.59
N ASP A 37 2.11 -8.02 -33.51
CA ASP A 37 3.42 -8.64 -33.25
C ASP A 37 3.27 -10.16 -33.02
N LEU A 38 2.25 -10.59 -32.28
CA LEU A 38 2.00 -12.01 -32.02
C LEU A 38 1.44 -12.78 -33.22
N LEU A 39 0.63 -12.13 -34.08
CA LEU A 39 0.11 -12.76 -35.30
C LEU A 39 1.16 -12.89 -36.42
N SER A 40 2.24 -12.11 -36.36
CA SER A 40 3.37 -12.17 -37.29
C SER A 40 4.53 -13.03 -36.77
N ALA A 41 4.45 -13.50 -35.52
CA ALA A 41 5.45 -14.34 -34.89
C ALA A 41 5.31 -15.83 -35.26
N ASP A 42 6.45 -16.51 -35.40
CA ASP A 42 6.49 -17.97 -35.55
C ASP A 42 6.44 -18.63 -34.16
N LEU A 43 5.22 -18.93 -33.71
CA LEU A 43 4.93 -19.42 -32.36
C LEU A 43 4.83 -20.95 -32.32
N GLU A 44 5.24 -21.54 -31.20
CA GLU A 44 5.00 -22.96 -30.94
C GLU A 44 3.50 -23.30 -30.98
N PRO A 45 3.10 -24.53 -31.40
CA PRO A 45 1.71 -24.90 -31.62
C PRO A 45 0.78 -24.70 -30.40
N THR A 46 1.30 -24.81 -29.19
CA THR A 46 0.56 -24.62 -27.92
C THR A 46 0.24 -23.14 -27.70
N LEU A 47 1.21 -22.25 -27.90
CA LEU A 47 1.07 -20.79 -27.82
C LEU A 47 0.19 -20.27 -28.96
N GLN A 48 0.29 -20.86 -30.14
CA GLN A 48 -0.54 -20.50 -31.28
C GLN A 48 -2.04 -20.78 -31.02
N ARG A 49 -2.38 -21.93 -30.40
CA ARG A 49 -3.78 -22.23 -30.01
C ARG A 49 -4.32 -21.22 -28.99
N ARG A 50 -3.51 -20.89 -27.98
CA ARG A 50 -3.84 -19.90 -26.95
C ARG A 50 -4.07 -18.51 -27.54
N LEU A 51 -3.18 -18.07 -28.44
CA LEU A 51 -3.32 -16.82 -29.18
C LEU A 51 -4.60 -16.79 -30.03
N ILE A 52 -4.91 -17.87 -30.76
CA ILE A 52 -6.12 -17.97 -31.60
C ILE A 52 -7.39 -17.89 -30.73
N GLU A 53 -7.39 -18.52 -29.55
CA GLU A 53 -8.53 -18.46 -28.63
C GLU A 53 -8.76 -17.05 -28.07
N ALA A 54 -7.68 -16.37 -27.64
CA ALA A 54 -7.73 -14.99 -27.18
C ALA A 54 -8.16 -14.03 -28.32
N ASP A 55 -7.62 -14.18 -29.52
CA ASP A 55 -7.98 -13.35 -30.68
C ASP A 55 -9.44 -13.58 -31.09
N ARG A 56 -9.98 -14.80 -30.92
CA ARG A 56 -11.39 -15.10 -31.15
C ARG A 56 -12.30 -14.32 -30.20
N ARG A 57 -11.95 -14.25 -28.91
CA ARG A 57 -12.70 -13.46 -27.90
C ARG A 57 -12.64 -11.97 -28.20
N PHE A 58 -11.46 -11.45 -28.53
CA PHE A 58 -11.26 -10.07 -28.96
C PHE A 58 -12.10 -9.72 -30.21
N ARG A 59 -12.08 -10.56 -31.24
CA ARG A 59 -12.90 -10.38 -32.46
C ARG A 59 -14.40 -10.49 -32.21
N ALA A 60 -14.82 -11.42 -31.34
CA ALA A 60 -16.23 -11.58 -30.98
C ALA A 60 -16.76 -10.30 -30.32
N PHE A 61 -16.03 -9.73 -29.37
CA PHE A 61 -16.41 -8.50 -28.66
C PHE A 61 -16.37 -7.25 -29.57
N THR A 62 -15.33 -7.12 -30.41
CA THR A 62 -15.24 -6.00 -31.36
C THR A 62 -16.28 -6.04 -32.47
N LYS A 63 -16.74 -7.23 -32.90
CA LYS A 63 -17.82 -7.37 -33.90
C LYS A 63 -19.22 -7.17 -33.34
N THR A 64 -19.45 -7.47 -32.06
CA THR A 64 -20.79 -7.40 -31.47
C THR A 64 -21.16 -6.01 -30.99
N GLY A 65 -20.19 -5.12 -30.70
CA GLY A 65 -20.47 -3.70 -30.38
C GLY A 65 -21.42 -3.46 -29.19
N GLN A 66 -21.82 -4.50 -28.46
CA GLN A 66 -22.81 -4.52 -27.41
C GLN A 66 -22.54 -5.75 -26.52
N ALA A 67 -22.58 -5.54 -25.20
CA ALA A 67 -22.53 -6.60 -24.21
C ALA A 67 -23.65 -7.64 -24.46
N PRO A 68 -23.40 -8.95 -24.27
CA PRO A 68 -24.45 -9.94 -24.37
C PRO A 68 -25.46 -9.71 -23.24
N GLN A 69 -26.68 -9.35 -23.61
CA GLN A 69 -27.85 -9.43 -22.74
C GLN A 69 -28.14 -10.91 -22.48
N THR A 70 -27.68 -11.43 -21.34
CA THR A 70 -28.28 -12.62 -20.75
C THR A 70 -29.58 -12.20 -20.09
N GLY A 71 -30.69 -12.67 -20.65
CA GLY A 71 -32.03 -12.51 -20.09
C GLY A 71 -32.05 -13.05 -18.66
N SER A 72 -32.12 -12.13 -17.72
CA SER A 72 -32.64 -12.40 -16.39
C SER A 72 -33.74 -11.40 -16.13
N THR A 73 -34.94 -11.90 -15.90
CA THR A 73 -36.05 -11.21 -15.27
C THR A 73 -35.67 -10.93 -13.81
N PHE A 74 -34.70 -10.02 -13.61
CA PHE A 74 -34.54 -9.34 -12.34
C PHE A 74 -35.55 -8.20 -12.31
N VAL A 75 -36.38 -8.21 -11.27
CA VAL A 75 -37.05 -7.00 -10.80
C VAL A 75 -35.98 -5.93 -10.66
N GLN A 76 -36.00 -4.92 -11.53
CA GLN A 76 -35.15 -3.74 -11.44
C GLN A 76 -35.44 -3.05 -10.11
N ARG A 77 -34.67 -3.40 -9.06
CA ARG A 77 -34.23 -2.37 -8.13
C ARG A 77 -33.05 -1.71 -8.79
N SER A 78 -33.29 -0.49 -9.25
CA SER A 78 -32.29 0.49 -9.62
C SER A 78 -31.16 0.48 -8.57
N ILE A 79 -30.06 -0.17 -8.91
CA ILE A 79 -28.75 0.27 -8.45
C ILE A 79 -28.69 1.73 -8.90
N PRO A 80 -28.40 2.72 -8.04
CA PRO A 80 -27.98 4.01 -8.54
C PRO A 80 -26.66 3.71 -9.25
N THR A 81 -26.73 3.46 -10.55
CA THR A 81 -25.66 3.83 -11.46
C THR A 81 -25.33 5.25 -11.02
N ALA A 82 -24.14 5.48 -10.47
CA ALA A 82 -23.60 6.82 -10.38
C ALA A 82 -23.53 7.30 -11.83
N ALA A 83 -24.64 7.86 -12.29
CA ALA A 83 -24.73 8.55 -13.54
C ALA A 83 -23.58 9.53 -13.47
N TRP A 84 -22.67 9.45 -14.43
CA TRP A 84 -21.66 10.48 -14.57
C TRP A 84 -22.44 11.80 -14.68
N GLN A 85 -22.44 12.57 -13.60
CA GLN A 85 -23.05 13.88 -13.51
C GLN A 85 -21.90 14.86 -13.70
N ALA A 86 -22.04 15.74 -14.69
CA ALA A 86 -21.04 16.76 -14.94
C ALA A 86 -20.87 17.61 -13.66
N PRO A 87 -19.64 17.92 -13.23
CA PRO A 87 -19.41 18.76 -12.06
C PRO A 87 -20.19 20.09 -12.13
N VAL A 88 -20.73 20.54 -10.99
CA VAL A 88 -21.51 21.78 -10.93
C VAL A 88 -20.54 22.96 -10.96
N THR A 89 -20.88 23.98 -11.74
CA THR A 89 -20.25 25.30 -11.62
C THR A 89 -20.67 25.94 -10.30
N ALA A 90 -19.82 25.85 -9.29
CA ALA A 90 -20.09 26.37 -7.97
C ALA A 90 -19.96 27.90 -7.95
N ARG A 91 -20.42 28.54 -6.86
CA ARG A 91 -20.10 29.97 -6.66
C ARG A 91 -18.58 30.14 -6.56
N PRO A 92 -18.04 31.32 -6.95
CA PRO A 92 -16.60 31.55 -6.92
C PRO A 92 -15.95 31.32 -5.55
N ASP A 93 -16.61 31.74 -4.46
CA ASP A 93 -16.12 31.55 -3.09
C ASP A 93 -16.12 30.08 -2.65
N GLU A 94 -17.16 29.33 -3.00
CA GLU A 94 -17.30 27.89 -2.72
C GLU A 94 -16.30 27.06 -3.52
N ALA A 95 -16.09 27.36 -4.81
CA ALA A 95 -15.09 26.69 -5.64
C ALA A 95 -13.66 26.96 -5.15
N LEU A 96 -13.35 28.21 -4.79
CA LEU A 96 -12.04 28.58 -4.23
C LEU A 96 -11.78 27.88 -2.90
N ALA A 97 -12.78 27.85 -2.02
CA ALA A 97 -12.67 27.16 -0.73
C ALA A 97 -12.47 25.65 -0.93
N TRP A 98 -13.20 25.03 -1.85
CA TRP A 98 -13.03 23.62 -2.20
C TRP A 98 -11.60 23.32 -2.68
N GLU A 99 -11.09 24.07 -3.66
CA GLU A 99 -9.73 23.88 -4.18
C GLU A 99 -8.67 24.07 -3.10
N GLU A 100 -8.84 25.07 -2.24
CA GLU A 100 -7.92 25.34 -1.15
C GLU A 100 -7.93 24.24 -0.08
N LEU A 101 -9.10 23.73 0.31
CA LEU A 101 -9.22 22.62 1.26
C LEU A 101 -8.56 21.35 0.73
N GLN A 102 -8.76 21.03 -0.55
CA GLN A 102 -8.11 19.89 -1.19
C GLN A 102 -6.59 20.06 -1.24
N ARG A 103 -6.11 21.27 -1.51
CA ARG A 103 -4.68 21.60 -1.49
C ARG A 103 -4.06 21.48 -0.10
N LEU A 104 -4.74 21.97 0.94
CA LEU A 104 -4.30 21.84 2.34
C LEU A 104 -4.27 20.37 2.77
N SER A 105 -5.32 19.59 2.47
CA SER A 105 -5.40 18.16 2.76
C SER A 105 -4.28 17.37 2.08
N TRP A 106 -4.04 17.63 0.79
CA TRP A 106 -2.96 17.00 0.03
C TRP A 106 -1.57 17.42 0.54
N HIS A 107 -1.33 18.69 0.83
CA HIS A 107 -0.04 19.16 1.34
C HIS A 107 0.31 18.49 2.69
N ASP A 108 -0.67 18.31 3.58
CA ASP A 108 -0.46 17.57 4.82
C ASP A 108 -0.10 16.09 4.59
N ARG A 109 -0.73 15.43 3.62
CA ARG A 109 -0.36 14.05 3.22
C ARG A 109 1.04 14.02 2.64
N LEU A 110 1.38 14.96 1.78
CA LEU A 110 2.70 15.10 1.17
C LEU A 110 3.80 15.21 2.24
N LEU A 111 3.61 16.07 3.26
CA LEU A 111 4.55 16.19 4.36
C LEU A 111 4.73 14.87 5.11
N SER A 112 3.63 14.15 5.37
CA SER A 112 3.66 12.87 6.09
C SER A 112 4.39 11.78 5.28
N GLU A 113 4.17 11.73 3.97
CA GLU A 113 4.85 10.79 3.05
C GLU A 113 6.34 11.11 2.91
N LEU A 114 6.70 12.39 2.77
CA LEU A 114 8.10 12.83 2.72
C LEU A 114 8.85 12.54 4.03
N GLN A 115 8.20 12.72 5.19
CA GLN A 115 8.76 12.28 6.47
C GLN A 115 9.07 10.78 6.47
N GLY A 116 8.18 9.95 5.93
CA GLY A 116 8.40 8.51 5.78
C GLY A 116 9.59 8.18 4.88
N LEU A 117 9.70 8.86 3.73
CA LEU A 117 10.82 8.67 2.79
C LEU A 117 12.15 9.12 3.39
N VAL A 118 12.20 10.28 4.03
CA VAL A 118 13.43 10.80 4.67
C VAL A 118 13.87 9.90 5.81
N ALA A 119 12.93 9.43 6.64
CA ALA A 119 13.22 8.45 7.68
C ALA A 119 13.77 7.13 7.08
N GLN A 120 13.23 6.67 5.96
CA GLN A 120 13.75 5.50 5.25
C GLN A 120 15.18 5.75 4.75
N TRP A 121 15.40 6.87 4.06
CA TRP A 121 16.69 7.20 3.44
C TRP A 121 17.78 7.55 4.46
N SER A 122 17.41 7.99 5.66
CA SER A 122 18.35 8.21 6.77
C SER A 122 19.04 6.93 7.25
N ARG A 123 18.46 5.75 6.93
CA ARG A 123 19.02 4.44 7.28
C ARG A 123 19.91 3.85 6.18
N GLU A 124 19.98 4.51 5.02
CA GLU A 124 20.83 4.07 3.91
C GLU A 124 22.31 4.30 4.22
N LEU A 125 23.15 3.36 3.79
CA LEU A 125 24.60 3.54 3.81
C LEU A 125 24.99 4.77 2.98
N ASN A 126 25.77 5.68 3.58
CA ASN A 126 26.26 6.92 2.95
C ASN A 126 25.18 7.94 2.55
N LEU A 127 23.92 7.76 2.98
CA LEU A 127 22.82 8.72 2.83
C LEU A 127 22.59 9.19 1.38
N LEU A 128 22.83 8.32 0.39
CA LEU A 128 22.85 8.69 -1.02
C LEU A 128 21.54 9.35 -1.49
N SER A 129 20.38 8.79 -1.14
CA SER A 129 19.10 9.37 -1.52
C SER A 129 18.85 10.72 -0.87
N LEU A 130 19.25 10.91 0.40
CA LEU A 130 19.12 12.20 1.08
C LEU A 130 20.05 13.25 0.48
N ARG A 131 21.30 12.90 0.17
CA ARG A 131 22.26 13.80 -0.48
C ARG A 131 21.73 14.26 -1.82
N VAL A 132 21.18 13.35 -2.62
CA VAL A 132 20.53 13.67 -3.89
C VAL A 132 19.33 14.59 -3.69
N LEU A 133 18.42 14.26 -2.75
CA LEU A 133 17.22 15.06 -2.51
C LEU A 133 17.59 16.49 -2.09
N TYR A 134 18.54 16.64 -1.15
CA TYR A 134 19.05 17.92 -0.68
C TYR A 134 19.64 18.76 -1.83
N THR A 135 20.54 18.17 -2.63
CA THR A 135 21.13 18.88 -3.76
C THR A 135 20.09 19.25 -4.81
N ALA A 136 19.11 18.38 -5.06
CA ALA A 136 18.04 18.66 -6.01
C ALA A 136 17.14 19.81 -5.55
N SER A 137 16.79 19.89 -4.26
CA SER A 137 15.99 20.99 -3.73
C SER A 137 16.74 22.33 -3.79
N GLU A 138 18.02 22.33 -3.39
CA GLU A 138 18.87 23.52 -3.48
C GLU A 138 19.03 24.00 -4.94
N ASN A 139 19.33 23.09 -5.87
CA ASN A 139 19.48 23.43 -7.27
C ASN A 139 18.16 23.93 -7.90
N ALA A 140 17.02 23.41 -7.43
CA ALA A 140 15.69 23.87 -7.86
C ALA A 140 15.39 25.31 -7.41
N GLU A 141 15.84 25.71 -6.22
CA GLU A 141 15.75 27.10 -5.75
C GLU A 141 16.72 28.00 -6.53
N ARG A 142 17.96 27.56 -6.76
CA ARG A 142 18.96 28.32 -7.55
C ARG A 142 18.52 28.58 -9.00
N LEU A 143 17.61 27.78 -9.56
CA LEU A 143 17.01 28.06 -10.87
C LEU A 143 16.25 29.39 -10.91
N LEU A 144 15.82 29.94 -9.77
CA LEU A 144 15.19 31.26 -9.66
C LEU A 144 16.20 32.42 -9.70
N HIS A 145 17.49 32.14 -9.53
CA HIS A 145 18.54 33.15 -9.41
C HIS A 145 19.61 32.97 -10.50
N PRO A 146 19.42 33.60 -11.68
CA PRO A 146 20.39 33.52 -12.77
C PRO A 146 21.78 33.97 -12.30
N GLY A 147 22.80 33.14 -12.56
CA GLY A 147 24.20 33.42 -12.21
C GLY A 147 24.70 32.71 -10.94
N GLN A 148 23.85 32.01 -10.19
CA GLN A 148 24.31 31.13 -9.12
C GLN A 148 24.80 29.79 -9.69
N GLU A 149 25.97 29.34 -9.22
CA GLU A 149 26.54 28.06 -9.61
C GLU A 149 25.72 26.89 -9.01
N ARG A 150 25.58 25.80 -9.78
CA ARG A 150 24.89 24.59 -9.32
C ARG A 150 25.72 23.87 -8.27
N LEU A 151 25.04 23.28 -7.28
CA LEU A 151 25.68 22.39 -6.33
C LEU A 151 25.90 21.01 -6.94
N ALA A 152 27.09 20.47 -6.68
CA ALA A 152 27.35 19.04 -6.78
C ALA A 152 26.73 18.31 -5.59
N VAL A 153 26.46 17.01 -5.76
CA VAL A 153 26.02 16.17 -4.63
C VAL A 153 27.12 16.14 -3.56
N PRO A 154 26.89 16.45 -2.29
CA PRO A 154 27.91 16.42 -1.23
C PRO A 154 28.61 15.06 -1.13
N THR A 155 29.81 14.99 -0.57
CA THR A 155 30.47 13.70 -0.25
C THR A 155 29.81 13.02 0.96
N SER A 156 30.08 11.74 1.22
CA SER A 156 29.42 10.99 2.31
C SER A 156 29.73 11.54 3.70
N ASN A 157 30.88 12.18 3.88
CA ASN A 157 31.36 12.74 5.14
C ASN A 157 31.54 14.27 5.04
N ASP A 158 30.77 14.94 4.19
CA ASP A 158 30.87 16.39 4.03
C ASP A 158 30.51 17.09 5.35
N PRO A 159 31.46 17.76 6.03
CA PRO A 159 31.20 18.35 7.35
C PRO A 159 30.23 19.53 7.29
N LEU A 160 29.93 20.05 6.10
CA LEU A 160 29.00 21.15 5.90
C LEU A 160 27.55 20.70 5.77
N VAL A 161 27.30 19.38 5.66
CA VAL A 161 25.96 18.84 5.40
C VAL A 161 25.56 17.81 6.46
N SER A 162 24.83 18.26 7.48
CA SER A 162 24.36 17.40 8.56
C SER A 162 22.99 16.77 8.24
N LEU A 163 22.95 15.84 7.29
CA LEU A 163 21.69 15.21 6.83
C LEU A 163 21.05 14.24 7.85
N LEU A 164 21.76 13.91 8.92
CA LEU A 164 21.21 13.14 10.04
C LEU A 164 20.63 14.03 11.14
N ASP A 165 20.88 15.34 11.10
CA ASP A 165 20.23 16.26 12.01
C ASP A 165 18.74 16.36 11.68
N ARG A 166 17.92 16.21 12.72
CA ARG A 166 16.47 16.23 12.59
C ARG A 166 15.96 17.59 12.11
N SER A 167 16.59 18.69 12.52
CA SER A 167 16.18 20.03 12.05
C SER A 167 16.40 20.18 10.55
N VAL A 168 17.56 19.74 10.05
CA VAL A 168 17.92 19.77 8.62
C VAL A 168 16.98 18.87 7.80
N GLN A 169 16.63 17.70 8.33
CA GLN A 169 15.64 16.83 7.70
C GLN A 169 14.26 17.48 7.62
N GLU A 170 13.80 18.11 8.71
CA GLU A 170 12.52 18.82 8.76
C GLU A 170 12.50 19.98 7.75
N GLU A 171 13.57 20.78 7.68
CA GLU A 171 13.72 21.86 6.69
C GLU A 171 13.70 21.33 5.25
N LEU A 172 14.44 20.25 4.97
CA LEU A 172 14.45 19.61 3.66
C LEU A 172 13.06 19.12 3.24
N ILE A 173 12.34 18.48 4.16
CA ILE A 173 10.95 18.02 3.92
C ILE A 173 10.06 19.20 3.57
N HIS A 174 10.14 20.30 4.32
CA HIS A 174 9.35 21.50 4.06
C HIS A 174 9.71 22.18 2.74
N ALA A 175 11.00 22.26 2.40
CA ALA A 175 11.48 22.82 1.13
C ALA A 175 10.97 22.01 -0.07
N VAL A 176 11.13 20.69 -0.03
CA VAL A 176 10.64 19.79 -1.09
C VAL A 176 9.11 19.84 -1.19
N ALA A 177 8.40 19.82 -0.07
CA ALA A 177 6.95 19.96 -0.07
C ALA A 177 6.49 21.30 -0.66
N GLY A 178 7.21 22.39 -0.37
CA GLY A 178 6.99 23.71 -0.94
C GLY A 178 7.14 23.72 -2.46
N LEU A 179 8.24 23.14 -2.98
CA LEU A 179 8.48 22.99 -4.42
C LEU A 179 7.35 22.21 -5.10
N LEU A 180 7.00 21.04 -4.55
CA LEU A 180 5.98 20.17 -5.11
C LEU A 180 4.56 20.77 -5.04
N SER A 181 4.31 21.75 -4.16
CA SER A 181 3.00 22.41 -4.01
C SER A 181 2.63 23.35 -5.16
N SER A 182 3.54 23.58 -6.11
CA SER A 182 3.31 24.41 -7.29
C SER A 182 3.81 23.70 -8.54
N LYS A 183 3.15 23.95 -9.68
CA LYS A 183 3.56 23.35 -10.96
C LYS A 183 4.96 23.81 -11.38
N ASP A 184 5.29 25.08 -11.15
CA ASP A 184 6.61 25.62 -11.47
C ASP A 184 7.70 25.02 -10.58
N GLY A 185 7.43 24.85 -9.29
CA GLY A 185 8.37 24.20 -8.36
C GLY A 185 8.59 22.72 -8.70
N GLU A 186 7.53 21.99 -9.09
CA GLU A 186 7.64 20.63 -9.62
C GLU A 186 8.55 20.57 -10.85
N ILE A 187 8.35 21.46 -11.82
CA ILE A 187 9.16 21.53 -13.05
C ILE A 187 10.63 21.80 -12.70
N ARG A 188 10.90 22.74 -11.79
CA ARG A 188 12.26 23.07 -11.34
C ARG A 188 12.93 21.90 -10.63
N LEU A 189 12.23 21.19 -9.75
CA LEU A 189 12.78 20.03 -9.06
C LEU A 189 13.08 18.88 -10.04
N ARG A 190 12.21 18.64 -11.02
CA ARG A 190 12.45 17.65 -12.08
C ARG A 190 13.66 18.02 -12.95
N ALA A 191 13.79 19.30 -13.30
CA ALA A 191 14.96 19.78 -14.04
C ALA A 191 16.25 19.58 -13.23
N ALA A 192 16.26 19.93 -11.94
CA ALA A 192 17.39 19.73 -11.05
C ALA A 192 17.77 18.25 -10.90
N LEU A 193 16.79 17.35 -10.75
CA LEU A 193 17.03 15.90 -10.71
C LEU A 193 17.60 15.38 -12.04
N SER A 194 17.09 15.87 -13.18
CA SER A 194 17.62 15.50 -14.50
C SER A 194 19.06 15.97 -14.69
N GLU A 195 19.39 17.20 -14.29
CA GLU A 195 20.76 17.73 -14.35
C GLU A 195 21.71 16.90 -13.47
N LEU A 196 21.28 16.52 -12.26
CA LEU A 196 22.06 15.67 -11.36
C LEU A 196 22.24 14.25 -11.91
N HIS A 197 21.29 13.72 -12.68
CA HIS A 197 21.46 12.44 -13.37
C HIS A 197 22.60 12.52 -14.39
N GLU A 198 22.65 13.60 -15.17
CA GLU A 198 23.68 13.79 -16.19
C GLU A 198 25.05 14.05 -15.56
N ALA A 199 25.13 15.01 -14.62
CA ALA A 199 26.37 15.46 -13.98
C ALA A 199 26.24 15.58 -12.45
N PRO A 200 26.38 14.46 -11.70
CA PRO A 200 26.28 14.46 -10.23
C PRO A 200 27.28 15.38 -9.51
N PHE A 201 28.48 15.51 -10.08
CA PHE A 201 29.56 16.36 -9.60
C PHE A 201 30.54 16.64 -10.76
N PRO A 202 31.24 17.79 -10.75
CA PRO A 202 32.14 18.17 -11.82
C PRO A 202 33.29 17.16 -11.98
N ARG A 203 33.71 16.94 -13.22
CA ARG A 203 34.97 16.24 -13.49
C ARG A 203 36.11 17.18 -13.12
N HIS A 204 37.12 16.70 -12.39
CA HIS A 204 38.31 17.51 -12.17
C HIS A 204 39.08 17.61 -13.51
N PRO A 205 39.61 18.78 -13.91
CA PRO A 205 40.33 18.93 -15.18
C PRO A 205 41.54 17.99 -15.27
N ASP A 206 42.17 17.69 -14.14
CA ASP A 206 43.30 16.74 -14.06
C ASP A 206 42.87 15.27 -13.92
N GLU A 207 41.57 14.95 -13.88
CA GLU A 207 41.08 13.56 -13.74
C GLU A 207 41.48 12.72 -14.96
N ASP A 208 41.34 13.28 -16.17
CA ASP A 208 41.77 12.65 -17.42
C ASP A 208 43.30 12.59 -17.53
N VAL A 209 44.01 13.58 -16.97
CA VAL A 209 45.49 13.63 -16.94
C VAL A 209 46.03 12.57 -15.98
N LEU A 210 45.46 12.45 -14.78
CA LEU A 210 45.81 11.43 -13.80
C LEU A 210 45.49 10.04 -14.33
N ALA A 211 44.32 9.82 -14.93
CA ALA A 211 43.95 8.54 -15.54
C ALA A 211 44.93 8.16 -16.66
N SER A 212 45.27 9.11 -17.54
CA SER A 212 46.25 8.89 -18.62
C SER A 212 47.65 8.57 -18.07
N ARG A 213 48.08 9.25 -16.99
CA ARG A 213 49.37 9.00 -16.34
C ARG A 213 49.41 7.65 -15.64
N ILE A 214 48.36 7.27 -14.92
CA ILE A 214 48.23 5.95 -14.30
C ILE A 214 48.26 4.85 -15.37
N GLU A 215 47.52 5.03 -16.47
CA GLU A 215 47.54 4.08 -17.58
C GLU A 215 48.91 3.96 -18.23
N ALA A 216 49.66 5.06 -18.37
CA ALA A 216 51.05 5.03 -18.83
C ALA A 216 51.96 4.23 -17.89
N VAL A 217 51.80 4.36 -16.57
CA VAL A 217 52.55 3.57 -15.56
C VAL A 217 52.27 2.08 -15.69
N TYR A 218 51.01 1.70 -15.96
CA TYR A 218 50.64 0.29 -16.19
C TYR A 218 51.17 -0.26 -17.53
N ARG A 219 51.47 0.59 -18.51
CA ARG A 219 52.05 0.19 -19.81
C ARG A 219 53.58 0.04 -19.77
N GLU A 220 54.27 0.72 -18.86
CA GLU A 220 55.73 0.60 -18.70
C GLU A 220 56.15 -0.72 -18.03
N LEU A 221 57.21 -1.38 -18.52
CA LEU A 221 57.78 -2.59 -17.91
C LEU A 221 58.47 -2.24 -16.58
N ARG A 222 57.71 -2.25 -15.48
CA ARG A 222 58.18 -2.05 -14.10
C ARG A 222 57.77 -3.22 -13.22
N THR A 223 58.46 -3.38 -12.09
CA THR A 223 58.02 -4.34 -11.06
C THR A 223 56.69 -3.90 -10.44
N VAL A 224 55.94 -4.84 -9.86
CA VAL A 224 54.61 -4.57 -9.27
C VAL A 224 54.72 -3.54 -8.13
N GLU A 225 55.75 -3.64 -7.29
CA GLU A 225 55.99 -2.70 -6.18
C GLU A 225 56.32 -1.28 -6.68
N GLU A 226 57.11 -1.13 -7.73
CA GLU A 226 57.44 0.18 -8.31
C GLU A 226 56.23 0.84 -8.99
N ARG A 227 55.36 0.05 -9.63
CA ARG A 227 54.09 0.57 -10.16
C ARG A 227 53.20 1.08 -9.05
N ASP A 228 53.02 0.30 -7.99
CA ASP A 228 52.15 0.67 -6.88
C ASP A 228 52.65 1.93 -6.15
N GLN A 229 53.97 2.08 -6.00
CA GLN A 229 54.57 3.29 -5.44
C GLN A 229 54.36 4.51 -6.34
N LEU A 230 54.53 4.37 -7.66
CA LEU A 230 54.34 5.48 -8.60
C LEU A 230 52.87 5.90 -8.71
N VAL A 231 51.94 4.93 -8.68
CA VAL A 231 50.50 5.21 -8.66
C VAL A 231 50.11 5.96 -7.38
N ARG A 232 50.64 5.57 -6.21
CA ARG A 232 50.42 6.32 -4.96
C ARG A 232 50.99 7.73 -5.01
N ALA A 233 52.22 7.89 -5.49
CA ALA A 233 52.84 9.21 -5.62
C ALA A 233 52.06 10.14 -6.59
N LEU A 234 51.53 9.58 -7.69
CA LEU A 234 50.64 10.30 -8.60
C LEU A 234 49.31 10.67 -7.92
N GLN A 235 48.72 9.79 -7.11
CA GLN A 235 47.49 10.07 -6.37
C GLN A 235 47.67 11.10 -5.23
N GLU A 236 48.86 11.21 -4.65
CA GLU A 236 49.21 12.24 -3.63
C GLU A 236 49.47 13.63 -4.24
N GLN A 237 49.91 13.68 -5.50
CA GLN A 237 50.28 14.93 -6.19
C GLN A 237 49.08 15.72 -6.73
N TYR A 238 47.93 15.07 -6.92
CA TYR A 238 46.68 15.68 -7.35
C TYR A 238 45.64 15.62 -6.21
N PRO A 239 44.72 16.60 -6.08
CA PRO A 239 43.63 16.49 -5.11
C PRO A 239 42.90 15.18 -5.36
N LEU A 240 42.72 14.34 -4.33
CA LEU A 240 42.07 13.03 -4.49
C LEU A 240 40.74 13.21 -5.21
N PRO A 241 40.62 12.77 -6.47
CA PRO A 241 39.37 12.88 -7.20
C PRO A 241 38.35 12.02 -6.47
N ARG A 242 37.12 12.51 -6.39
CA ARG A 242 36.02 11.76 -5.82
C ARG A 242 35.89 10.43 -6.56
N ASP A 243 35.64 9.34 -5.81
CA ASP A 243 35.60 8.00 -6.39
C ASP A 243 34.66 7.97 -7.62
N PRO A 244 35.17 7.67 -8.83
CA PRO A 244 34.36 7.58 -10.04
C PRO A 244 33.18 6.61 -9.91
N ARG A 245 33.26 5.62 -9.03
CA ARG A 245 32.18 4.66 -8.71
C ARG A 245 30.99 5.31 -8.01
N GLU A 246 31.16 6.50 -7.42
CA GLU A 246 30.03 7.26 -6.86
C GLU A 246 29.08 7.75 -7.97
N ARG A 247 29.56 8.04 -9.19
CA ARG A 247 28.68 8.57 -10.25
C ARG A 247 27.56 7.59 -10.62
N PRO A 248 27.82 6.30 -10.92
CA PRO A 248 26.76 5.32 -11.13
C PRO A 248 25.80 5.19 -9.94
N ALA A 249 26.32 5.17 -8.71
CA ALA A 249 25.51 5.02 -7.50
C ALA A 249 24.57 6.22 -7.28
N ILE A 250 25.08 7.45 -7.48
CA ILE A 250 24.28 8.67 -7.39
C ILE A 250 23.23 8.71 -8.50
N ARG A 251 23.60 8.34 -9.75
CA ARG A 251 22.65 8.28 -10.86
C ARG A 251 21.48 7.33 -10.61
N GLU A 252 21.78 6.18 -10.02
CA GLU A 252 20.74 5.23 -9.62
C GLU A 252 19.89 5.78 -8.47
N SER A 253 20.51 6.43 -7.48
CA SER A 253 19.80 7.10 -6.39
C SER A 253 18.89 8.22 -6.91
N VAL A 254 19.29 8.99 -7.92
CA VAL A 254 18.44 9.97 -8.60
C VAL A 254 17.20 9.31 -9.20
N ARG A 255 17.35 8.17 -9.89
CA ARG A 255 16.20 7.43 -10.44
C ARG A 255 15.26 6.96 -9.34
N LEU A 256 15.80 6.43 -8.25
CA LEU A 256 15.01 5.98 -7.10
C LEU A 256 14.26 7.13 -6.44
N VAL A 257 14.91 8.27 -6.20
CA VAL A 257 14.28 9.48 -5.66
C VAL A 257 13.16 9.95 -6.60
N THR A 258 13.42 10.07 -7.90
CA THR A 258 12.39 10.44 -8.89
C THR A 258 11.22 9.46 -8.86
N GLN A 259 11.49 8.16 -8.86
CA GLN A 259 10.46 7.11 -8.82
C GLN A 259 9.60 7.18 -7.54
N LYS A 260 10.19 7.56 -6.40
CA LYS A 260 9.48 7.72 -5.13
C LYS A 260 8.67 9.01 -5.04
N LEU A 261 9.11 10.08 -5.69
CA LEU A 261 8.38 11.36 -5.71
C LEU A 261 7.22 11.38 -6.72
N GLU A 262 7.32 10.62 -7.82
CA GLU A 262 6.32 10.62 -8.90
C GLU A 262 4.88 10.27 -8.42
N PRO A 263 4.65 9.24 -7.58
CA PRO A 263 3.32 8.93 -7.06
C PRO A 263 2.74 10.05 -6.17
N LEU A 264 3.60 10.78 -5.44
CA LEU A 264 3.17 11.88 -4.58
C LEU A 264 2.62 13.05 -5.40
N LEU A 265 3.19 13.28 -6.59
CA LEU A 265 2.74 14.27 -7.57
C LEU A 265 1.45 13.87 -8.27
N ALA A 266 1.34 12.60 -8.68
CA ALA A 266 0.14 12.09 -9.34
C ALA A 266 -1.12 12.19 -8.46
N GLY A 267 -0.95 12.20 -7.12
CA GLY A 267 -2.03 12.37 -6.14
C GLY A 267 -2.43 13.82 -5.83
N GLY A 268 -1.81 14.82 -6.47
CA GLY A 268 -2.11 16.24 -6.26
C GLY A 268 -3.51 16.65 -6.72
N PRO A 269 -4.13 17.67 -6.09
CA PRO A 269 -5.42 18.19 -6.54
C PRO A 269 -5.28 18.77 -7.95
N GLN A 270 -6.18 18.36 -8.85
CA GLN A 270 -6.27 18.98 -10.18
C GLN A 270 -6.99 20.32 -10.07
N ALA A 271 -6.63 21.27 -10.94
CA ALA A 271 -7.35 22.54 -11.03
C ALA A 271 -8.83 22.24 -11.35
N SER A 272 -9.73 22.60 -10.44
CA SER A 272 -11.14 22.23 -10.55
C SER A 272 -11.88 23.10 -11.57
N MET A 273 -11.20 24.10 -12.16
CA MET A 273 -11.78 25.07 -13.10
C MET A 273 -13.10 25.67 -12.59
N GLY A 274 -13.21 25.88 -11.28
CA GLY A 274 -14.41 26.42 -10.65
C GLY A 274 -15.53 25.40 -10.38
N THR A 275 -15.24 24.10 -10.44
CA THR A 275 -16.24 23.04 -10.28
C THR A 275 -16.14 22.31 -8.96
N VAL A 276 -17.30 21.97 -8.38
CA VAL A 276 -17.40 21.17 -7.16
C VAL A 276 -18.27 19.94 -7.47
N PRO A 277 -17.90 18.74 -6.99
CA PRO A 277 -18.71 17.54 -7.23
C PRO A 277 -20.11 17.67 -6.63
N HIS A 278 -21.11 17.09 -7.29
CA HIS A 278 -22.47 17.01 -6.78
C HIS A 278 -22.51 16.30 -5.41
N HIS A 279 -23.41 16.75 -4.54
CA HIS A 279 -23.67 16.14 -3.23
C HIS A 279 -22.40 15.88 -2.41
N SER A 280 -21.42 16.79 -2.45
CA SER A 280 -20.12 16.60 -1.80
C SER A 280 -19.90 17.48 -0.57
N VAL A 281 -20.75 18.49 -0.35
CA VAL A 281 -20.61 19.43 0.75
C VAL A 281 -21.84 19.35 1.65
N LEU A 282 -21.63 18.96 2.91
CA LEU A 282 -22.69 18.95 3.91
C LEU A 282 -23.14 20.37 4.21
N TYR A 283 -24.46 20.56 4.24
CA TYR A 283 -25.11 21.85 4.44
C TYR A 283 -24.75 22.92 3.39
N ALA A 284 -24.33 22.52 2.19
CA ALA A 284 -23.97 23.45 1.13
C ALA A 284 -25.07 24.50 0.88
N PRO A 285 -24.70 25.76 0.59
CA PRO A 285 -25.66 26.80 0.26
C PRO A 285 -26.36 26.55 -1.09
N GLN A 286 -25.75 25.77 -1.98
CA GLN A 286 -26.35 25.33 -3.25
C GLN A 286 -26.92 23.92 -3.13
N ALA A 287 -28.19 23.75 -3.52
CA ALA A 287 -28.89 22.47 -3.39
C ALA A 287 -28.24 21.33 -4.20
N GLU A 288 -27.61 21.63 -5.34
CA GLU A 288 -26.96 20.63 -6.20
C GLU A 288 -25.65 20.09 -5.61
N LEU A 289 -25.01 20.87 -4.74
CA LEU A 289 -23.79 20.50 -4.02
C LEU A 289 -24.07 19.89 -2.65
N ALA A 290 -25.27 20.13 -2.12
CA ALA A 290 -25.66 19.72 -0.78
C ALA A 290 -25.65 18.19 -0.66
N LEU A 291 -24.76 17.70 0.20
CA LEU A 291 -24.78 16.33 0.69
C LEU A 291 -25.94 16.19 1.68
N GLY A 292 -26.81 15.20 1.46
CA GLY A 292 -28.01 15.01 2.28
C GLY A 292 -27.70 14.49 3.69
N VAL A 293 -26.83 13.48 3.79
CA VAL A 293 -26.43 12.84 5.05
C VAL A 293 -24.93 12.49 4.97
N PRO A 294 -24.14 12.68 6.04
CA PRO A 294 -22.77 12.21 6.09
C PRO A 294 -22.66 10.69 5.89
N ASP A 295 -21.69 10.26 5.09
CA ASP A 295 -21.34 8.84 4.97
C ASP A 295 -20.29 8.47 6.02
N ASP A 296 -20.65 7.63 6.99
CA ASP A 296 -19.74 7.18 8.04
C ASP A 296 -18.62 6.26 7.52
N ALA A 297 -18.75 5.70 6.32
CA ALA A 297 -17.69 4.94 5.67
C ALA A 297 -16.64 5.84 4.98
N ALA A 298 -16.96 7.11 4.74
CA ALA A 298 -16.02 8.05 4.11
C ALA A 298 -14.91 8.47 5.07
N ASP A 299 -13.70 8.71 4.52
CA ASP A 299 -12.57 9.24 5.27
C ASP A 299 -12.53 10.76 5.31
N GLU A 300 -13.25 11.42 4.42
CA GLU A 300 -13.30 12.88 4.31
C GLU A 300 -14.75 13.37 4.27
N LEU A 301 -15.00 14.49 4.95
CA LEU A 301 -16.27 15.19 4.94
C LEU A 301 -16.02 16.69 4.84
N VAL A 302 -16.59 17.32 3.82
CA VAL A 302 -16.57 18.79 3.66
C VAL A 302 -17.87 19.36 4.20
N VAL A 303 -17.78 20.37 5.05
CA VAL A 303 -18.91 20.99 5.75
C VAL A 303 -18.91 22.50 5.50
N PHE A 304 -20.06 23.03 5.11
CA PHE A 304 -20.32 24.46 5.10
C PHE A 304 -20.79 24.90 6.50
N LEU A 305 -19.95 25.62 7.23
CA LEU A 305 -20.19 26.00 8.63
C LEU A 305 -21.38 26.95 8.86
N PRO A 306 -21.82 27.80 7.91
CA PRO A 306 -23.04 28.60 8.06
C PRO A 306 -24.35 27.80 7.92
N GLY A 307 -24.32 26.47 7.76
CA GLY A 307 -25.49 25.59 7.78
C GLY A 307 -25.29 24.38 8.70
N GLY A 308 -26.36 23.97 9.42
CA GLY A 308 -26.26 23.02 10.53
C GLY A 308 -25.41 23.58 11.69
N GLN A 309 -25.75 23.29 12.95
CA GLN A 309 -24.87 23.66 14.09
C GLN A 309 -24.30 22.43 14.78
N ALA A 310 -24.76 21.27 14.35
CA ALA A 310 -24.34 19.99 14.84
C ALA A 310 -24.53 18.94 13.75
N MET A 311 -23.66 17.93 13.77
CA MET A 311 -23.84 16.70 13.01
C MET A 311 -23.26 15.54 13.82
N ARG A 312 -23.65 14.32 13.46
CA ARG A 312 -22.97 13.11 13.91
C ARG A 312 -22.29 12.47 12.72
N TRP A 313 -21.00 12.19 12.85
CA TRP A 313 -20.22 11.52 11.81
C TRP A 313 -19.11 10.69 12.47
N ARG A 314 -18.96 9.44 12.03
CA ARG A 314 -18.04 8.42 12.57
C ARG A 314 -18.11 8.29 14.09
N ASN A 315 -19.33 8.21 14.63
CA ASN A 315 -19.63 8.16 16.06
C ASN A 315 -19.05 9.34 16.89
N VAL A 316 -18.77 10.46 16.25
CA VAL A 316 -18.41 11.72 16.92
C VAL A 316 -19.53 12.72 16.71
N ASP A 317 -19.96 13.34 17.80
CA ASP A 317 -20.89 14.47 17.75
C ASP A 317 -20.06 15.74 17.53
N TRP A 318 -20.24 16.35 16.36
CA TRP A 318 -19.59 17.59 15.94
C TRP A 318 -20.54 18.75 16.15
N ARG A 319 -20.05 19.86 16.70
CA ARG A 319 -20.82 21.12 16.83
C ARG A 319 -19.94 22.29 16.50
N TRP A 320 -20.50 23.35 15.93
CA TRP A 320 -19.73 24.56 15.68
C TRP A 320 -20.55 25.83 15.92
N GLN A 321 -19.82 26.88 16.29
CA GLN A 321 -20.36 28.22 16.40
C GLN A 321 -19.34 29.26 15.94
N ARG A 322 -19.84 30.36 15.37
CA ARG A 322 -19.00 31.47 14.93
C ARG A 322 -18.63 32.35 16.12
N ILE A 323 -17.34 32.65 16.28
CA ILE A 323 -16.82 33.57 17.29
C ILE A 323 -15.98 34.64 16.58
N GLY A 324 -16.59 35.79 16.32
CA GLY A 324 -15.97 36.86 15.53
C GLY A 324 -15.66 36.40 14.09
N GLN A 325 -14.37 36.41 13.73
CA GLN A 325 -13.87 35.94 12.43
C GLN A 325 -13.43 34.46 12.45
N HIS A 326 -13.58 33.78 13.58
CA HIS A 326 -13.17 32.40 13.79
C HIS A 326 -14.37 31.49 14.02
N TRP A 327 -14.11 30.19 14.03
CA TRP A 327 -15.11 29.17 14.35
C TRP A 327 -14.64 28.35 15.54
N GLN A 328 -15.47 28.23 16.57
CA GLN A 328 -15.26 27.23 17.59
C GLN A 328 -15.93 25.94 17.14
N LEU A 329 -15.14 24.87 17.02
CA LEU A 329 -15.59 23.52 16.73
C LEU A 329 -15.46 22.67 17.99
N VAL A 330 -16.48 21.88 18.29
CA VAL A 330 -16.52 20.91 19.38
C VAL A 330 -16.70 19.53 18.78
N ALA A 331 -15.83 18.58 19.15
CA ALA A 331 -15.87 17.20 18.69
C ALA A 331 -15.84 16.27 19.92
N GLY A 332 -17.01 15.78 20.34
CA GLY A 332 -17.15 15.10 21.63
C GLY A 332 -16.72 16.01 22.80
N SER A 333 -15.65 15.65 23.51
CA SER A 333 -15.07 16.44 24.60
C SER A 333 -13.99 17.43 24.17
N GLN A 334 -13.54 17.38 22.91
CA GLN A 334 -12.49 18.25 22.39
C GLN A 334 -13.07 19.57 21.88
N VAL A 335 -12.35 20.67 22.11
CA VAL A 335 -12.71 22.01 21.65
C VAL A 335 -11.56 22.61 20.86
N ALA A 336 -11.84 23.12 19.68
CA ALA A 336 -10.87 23.68 18.76
C ALA A 336 -11.32 25.04 18.21
N LEU A 337 -10.37 25.93 17.96
CA LEU A 337 -10.63 27.22 17.32
C LEU A 337 -10.06 27.21 15.89
N LEU A 338 -10.94 27.16 14.90
CA LEU A 338 -10.59 27.23 13.48
C LEU A 338 -10.43 28.70 13.08
N LYS A 339 -9.29 29.03 12.46
CA LYS A 339 -8.92 30.40 12.12
C LYS A 339 -8.69 30.55 10.60
N PRO A 340 -9.72 30.90 9.82
CA PRO A 340 -9.66 30.93 8.35
C PRO A 340 -8.63 31.91 7.76
N THR A 341 -8.19 32.90 8.54
CA THR A 341 -7.30 33.99 8.11
C THR A 341 -5.83 33.75 8.45
N GLU A 342 -5.49 32.65 9.12
CA GLU A 342 -4.09 32.31 9.41
C GLU A 342 -3.36 31.77 8.17
N SER A 343 -2.04 31.58 8.30
CA SER A 343 -1.23 30.92 7.28
C SER A 343 -1.74 29.49 7.01
N PRO A 344 -1.38 28.86 5.87
CA PRO A 344 -1.75 27.47 5.57
C PRO A 344 -1.49 26.49 6.74
N ALA A 345 -0.39 26.67 7.47
CA ALA A 345 -0.07 25.85 8.65
C ALA A 345 -1.05 26.06 9.82
N GLY A 346 -1.47 27.31 10.08
CA GLY A 346 -2.43 27.64 11.14
C GLY A 346 -3.88 27.28 10.80
N ARG A 347 -4.17 27.01 9.52
CA ARG A 347 -5.48 26.55 9.03
C ARG A 347 -5.64 25.02 9.08
N ARG A 348 -4.68 24.32 9.67
CA ARG A 348 -4.70 22.87 9.92
C ARG A 348 -4.70 22.59 11.42
N LEU A 349 -5.57 21.69 11.86
CA LEU A 349 -5.61 21.22 13.25
C LEU A 349 -5.74 19.70 13.31
N ARG A 350 -5.24 19.11 14.40
CA ARG A 350 -5.42 17.70 14.73
C ARG A 350 -6.26 17.60 16.00
N LEU A 351 -7.28 16.75 15.98
CA LEU A 351 -8.10 16.42 17.14
C LEU A 351 -8.00 14.92 17.42
N ASP A 352 -7.63 14.59 18.66
CA ASP A 352 -7.65 13.22 19.14
C ASP A 352 -8.93 13.01 19.96
N THR A 353 -9.85 12.18 19.45
CA THR A 353 -11.12 11.83 20.09
C THR A 353 -11.13 10.35 20.47
N PRO A 354 -12.02 9.89 21.38
CA PRO A 354 -12.15 8.47 21.69
C PRO A 354 -12.48 7.59 20.49
N SER A 355 -13.19 8.14 19.50
CA SER A 355 -13.60 7.42 18.28
C SER A 355 -12.54 7.45 17.17
N GLY A 356 -11.44 8.17 17.35
CA GLY A 356 -10.38 8.28 16.36
C GLY A 356 -9.69 9.64 16.31
N ILE A 357 -8.71 9.73 15.41
CA ILE A 357 -7.93 10.93 15.17
C ILE A 357 -8.50 11.62 13.94
N PHE A 358 -8.69 12.93 14.01
CA PHE A 358 -9.22 13.73 12.92
C PHE A 358 -8.28 14.89 12.59
N LYS A 359 -8.06 15.13 11.31
CA LYS A 359 -7.42 16.34 10.80
C LYS A 359 -8.47 17.28 10.24
N LEU A 360 -8.34 18.55 10.58
CA LEU A 360 -9.24 19.62 10.18
C LEU A 360 -8.50 20.62 9.34
N PHE A 361 -9.12 21.04 8.25
CA PHE A 361 -8.63 22.09 7.37
C PHE A 361 -9.74 23.12 7.18
N ILE A 362 -9.41 24.41 7.16
CA ILE A 362 -10.40 25.48 7.00
C ILE A 362 -10.06 26.45 5.88
N SER A 363 -11.06 26.80 5.08
CA SER A 363 -11.00 27.89 4.10
C SER A 363 -12.31 28.68 4.14
N GLY A 364 -12.23 29.95 4.51
CA GLY A 364 -13.41 30.83 4.66
C GLY A 364 -14.46 30.26 5.61
N SER A 365 -15.60 29.86 5.04
CA SER A 365 -16.74 29.28 5.77
C SER A 365 -16.88 27.76 5.58
N PHE A 366 -15.87 27.10 5.01
CA PHE A 366 -15.86 25.67 4.73
C PHE A 366 -14.77 24.99 5.56
N ALA A 367 -15.08 23.80 6.07
CA ALA A 367 -14.12 22.94 6.74
C ALA A 367 -14.08 21.58 6.06
N LEU A 368 -12.87 21.04 5.88
CA LEU A 368 -12.66 19.63 5.54
C LEU A 368 -12.25 18.90 6.82
N ILE A 369 -13.03 17.90 7.19
CA ILE A 369 -12.74 16.98 8.28
C ILE A 369 -12.27 15.68 7.64
N ARG A 370 -11.04 15.27 7.96
CA ARG A 370 -10.48 14.00 7.51
C ARG A 370 -10.26 13.10 8.71
N ALA A 371 -10.90 11.94 8.72
CA ALA A 371 -10.56 10.88 9.64
C ALA A 371 -9.19 10.33 9.27
N GLU A 372 -8.25 10.32 10.21
CA GLU A 372 -7.08 9.46 10.07
C GLU A 372 -7.53 8.05 10.46
N VAL A 373 -7.34 7.08 9.55
CA VAL A 373 -7.55 5.67 9.90
C VAL A 373 -6.67 5.38 11.11
N SER A 374 -7.29 5.07 12.24
CA SER A 374 -6.53 4.73 13.45
C SER A 374 -5.67 3.51 13.12
N PRO A 375 -4.36 3.52 13.43
CA PRO A 375 -3.53 2.33 13.27
C PRO A 375 -4.15 1.09 13.92
N GLN A 376 -4.88 1.27 15.02
CA GLN A 376 -5.59 0.17 15.70
C GLN A 376 -6.75 -0.38 14.87
N GLU A 377 -7.55 0.46 14.21
CA GLU A 377 -8.66 0.00 13.38
C GLU A 377 -8.17 -0.77 12.14
N GLU A 378 -7.12 -0.26 11.51
CA GLU A 378 -6.50 -0.92 10.35
C GLU A 378 -5.81 -2.23 10.75
N LEU A 379 -5.14 -2.24 11.89
CA LEU A 379 -4.57 -3.47 12.45
C LEU A 379 -5.65 -4.47 12.85
N GLY A 380 -6.78 -4.03 13.39
CA GLY A 380 -7.93 -4.87 13.71
C GLY A 380 -8.46 -5.57 12.46
N ARG A 381 -8.74 -4.79 11.40
CA ARG A 381 -9.15 -5.32 10.09
C ARG A 381 -8.13 -6.32 9.53
N ARG A 382 -6.84 -5.96 9.51
CA ARG A 382 -5.77 -6.83 9.01
C ARG A 382 -5.60 -8.09 9.84
N SER A 383 -5.78 -8.02 11.15
CA SER A 383 -5.67 -9.17 12.06
C SER A 383 -6.80 -10.16 11.84
N SER A 384 -8.04 -9.67 11.66
CA SER A 384 -9.19 -10.53 11.34
C SER A 384 -9.03 -11.22 9.97
N VAL A 385 -8.51 -10.51 8.96
CA VAL A 385 -8.09 -11.14 7.69
C VAL A 385 -6.99 -12.18 7.94
N GLY A 386 -6.01 -11.85 8.79
CA GLY A 386 -4.93 -12.74 9.21
C GLY A 386 -5.41 -14.04 9.82
N ARG A 387 -6.43 -14.00 10.68
CA ARG A 387 -7.05 -15.21 11.26
C ARG A 387 -7.75 -16.07 10.21
N ALA A 388 -8.54 -15.45 9.33
CA ALA A 388 -9.17 -16.17 8.23
C ALA A 388 -8.11 -16.83 7.34
N VAL A 389 -6.99 -16.15 7.07
CA VAL A 389 -5.86 -16.71 6.34
C VAL A 389 -5.20 -17.86 7.12
N ALA A 390 -4.98 -17.71 8.43
CA ALA A 390 -4.43 -18.76 9.28
C ALA A 390 -5.30 -20.02 9.25
N LEU A 391 -6.63 -19.86 9.30
CA LEU A 391 -7.59 -20.95 9.16
C LEU A 391 -7.47 -21.64 7.80
N LEU A 392 -7.32 -20.89 6.71
CA LEU A 392 -7.12 -21.50 5.38
C LEU A 392 -5.78 -22.23 5.26
N LEU A 393 -4.76 -21.80 6.00
CA LEU A 393 -3.42 -22.40 6.00
C LEU A 393 -3.28 -23.57 6.98
N ASP A 394 -4.35 -23.94 7.69
CA ASP A 394 -4.38 -25.13 8.52
C ASP A 394 -4.29 -26.39 7.62
N PRO A 395 -3.26 -27.26 7.79
CA PRO A 395 -3.14 -28.49 7.02
C PRO A 395 -4.16 -29.57 7.43
N SER A 396 -4.90 -29.39 8.53
CA SER A 396 -5.91 -30.34 8.99
C SER A 396 -6.93 -30.69 7.90
N GLY A 397 -7.29 -31.98 7.83
CA GLY A 397 -8.22 -32.50 6.83
C GLY A 397 -7.79 -32.22 5.37
N ASP A 398 -6.48 -32.27 5.09
CA ASP A 398 -5.90 -31.95 3.78
C ASP A 398 -6.28 -30.54 3.32
N TYR A 399 -5.94 -29.54 4.14
CA TYR A 399 -6.30 -28.13 3.92
C TYR A 399 -7.80 -27.93 3.69
N ALA A 400 -8.61 -28.49 4.58
CA ALA A 400 -10.07 -28.53 4.44
C ALA A 400 -10.67 -27.13 4.22
N TYR A 401 -10.28 -26.15 5.06
CA TYR A 401 -10.79 -24.79 4.97
C TYR A 401 -10.39 -24.09 3.66
N LEU A 402 -9.17 -24.30 3.16
CA LEU A 402 -8.76 -23.76 1.87
C LEU A 402 -9.59 -24.32 0.72
N ARG A 403 -9.83 -25.64 0.72
CA ARG A 403 -10.66 -26.30 -0.30
C ARG A 403 -12.10 -25.80 -0.24
N LEU A 404 -12.65 -25.62 0.97
CA LEU A 404 -13.97 -25.05 1.18
C LEU A 404 -14.06 -23.60 0.69
N ALA A 405 -13.13 -22.74 1.08
CA ALA A 405 -13.06 -21.35 0.63
C ALA A 405 -12.99 -21.24 -0.91
N ARG A 406 -12.24 -22.14 -1.56
CA ARG A 406 -12.20 -22.23 -3.03
C ARG A 406 -13.53 -22.68 -3.62
N ALA A 407 -14.20 -23.67 -3.02
CA ALA A 407 -15.51 -24.12 -3.46
C ALA A 407 -16.55 -22.99 -3.36
N THR A 408 -16.56 -22.26 -2.24
CA THR A 408 -17.42 -21.09 -2.05
C THR A 408 -17.12 -19.99 -3.07
N ALA A 409 -15.83 -19.69 -3.32
CA ALA A 409 -15.45 -18.70 -4.32
C ALA A 409 -15.85 -19.10 -5.76
N GLN A 410 -15.80 -20.40 -6.08
CA GLN A 410 -16.24 -20.94 -7.36
C GLN A 410 -17.76 -20.86 -7.49
N LEU A 411 -18.50 -21.23 -6.45
CA LEU A 411 -19.97 -21.12 -6.42
C LEU A 411 -20.43 -19.68 -6.62
N LEU A 412 -19.84 -18.72 -5.90
CA LEU A 412 -20.17 -17.30 -6.03
C LEU A 412 -19.80 -16.71 -7.40
N ARG A 413 -18.80 -17.26 -8.09
CA ARG A 413 -18.37 -16.76 -9.41
C ARG A 413 -19.15 -17.38 -10.55
N ASP A 414 -19.27 -18.71 -10.53
CA ASP A 414 -19.65 -19.53 -11.67
C ASP A 414 -21.03 -20.17 -11.49
N GLY A 415 -21.64 -20.05 -10.30
CA GLY A 415 -22.90 -20.71 -9.94
C GLY A 415 -22.80 -22.24 -9.85
N ARG A 416 -21.59 -22.80 -9.94
CA ARG A 416 -21.32 -24.24 -9.94
C ARG A 416 -19.97 -24.55 -9.31
N ILE A 417 -19.85 -25.74 -8.72
CA ILE A 417 -18.61 -26.25 -8.13
C ILE A 417 -18.10 -27.41 -8.98
N ASP A 418 -16.78 -27.56 -9.08
CA ASP A 418 -16.15 -28.78 -9.58
C ASP A 418 -15.62 -29.59 -8.38
N PRO A 419 -16.39 -30.58 -7.88
CA PRO A 419 -16.00 -31.34 -6.69
C PRO A 419 -14.72 -32.15 -6.88
N GLN A 420 -14.46 -32.65 -8.10
CA GLN A 420 -13.29 -33.47 -8.37
C GLN A 420 -12.00 -32.65 -8.29
N ALA A 421 -12.04 -31.38 -8.71
CA ALA A 421 -10.92 -30.47 -8.61
C ALA A 421 -10.65 -29.95 -7.18
N LEU A 422 -11.58 -30.16 -6.24
CA LEU A 422 -11.55 -29.64 -4.86
C LEU A 422 -11.64 -30.73 -3.77
N GLY A 423 -11.58 -32.00 -4.16
CA GLY A 423 -11.45 -33.13 -3.22
C GLY A 423 -10.08 -33.18 -2.52
N PRO A 424 -9.88 -34.11 -1.57
CA PRO A 424 -8.65 -34.21 -0.77
C PRO A 424 -7.37 -34.31 -1.62
N ARG A 425 -7.42 -35.00 -2.77
CA ARG A 425 -6.29 -35.10 -3.71
C ARG A 425 -5.78 -33.76 -4.23
N SER A 426 -6.62 -32.72 -4.25
CA SER A 426 -6.19 -31.38 -4.66
C SER A 426 -5.18 -30.76 -3.68
N ALA A 427 -5.15 -31.24 -2.43
CA ALA A 427 -4.29 -30.74 -1.37
C ALA A 427 -2.80 -31.08 -1.55
N GLU A 428 -2.48 -32.09 -2.35
CA GLU A 428 -1.08 -32.43 -2.68
C GLU A 428 -0.34 -31.25 -3.31
N ARG A 429 -1.06 -30.39 -4.05
CA ARG A 429 -0.48 -29.16 -4.61
C ARG A 429 -0.10 -28.14 -3.54
N TYR A 430 -0.81 -28.12 -2.41
CA TYR A 430 -0.54 -27.20 -1.30
C TYR A 430 0.64 -27.67 -0.46
N LYS A 431 0.77 -28.98 -0.25
CA LYS A 431 1.88 -29.59 0.49
C LYS A 431 3.25 -29.31 -0.14
N VAL A 432 3.31 -29.18 -1.48
CA VAL A 432 4.55 -28.91 -2.22
C VAL A 432 4.78 -27.41 -2.46
N ALA A 433 3.78 -26.56 -2.23
CA ALA A 433 3.91 -25.12 -2.41
C ALA A 433 4.84 -24.50 -1.36
N SER A 434 5.61 -23.48 -1.75
CA SER A 434 6.36 -22.69 -0.77
C SER A 434 5.40 -21.95 0.17
N GLN A 435 5.84 -21.70 1.40
CA GLN A 435 5.02 -20.99 2.39
C GLN A 435 4.57 -19.61 1.92
N GLU A 436 5.45 -18.88 1.21
CA GLU A 436 5.13 -17.57 0.63
C GLU A 436 4.05 -17.67 -0.45
N ALA A 437 4.15 -18.66 -1.36
CA ALA A 437 3.16 -18.87 -2.41
C ALA A 437 1.80 -19.26 -1.82
N LEU A 438 1.79 -20.13 -0.81
CA LEU A 438 0.58 -20.58 -0.15
C LEU A 438 -0.09 -19.44 0.63
N LEU A 439 0.69 -18.63 1.36
CA LEU A 439 0.21 -17.43 2.06
C LEU A 439 -0.42 -16.45 1.08
N THR A 440 0.27 -16.13 -0.02
CA THR A 440 -0.23 -15.22 -1.06
C THR A 440 -1.53 -15.74 -1.66
N PHE A 441 -1.59 -17.05 -1.94
CA PHE A 441 -2.77 -17.69 -2.48
C PHE A 441 -3.97 -17.67 -1.50
N ALA A 442 -3.75 -18.03 -0.24
CA ALA A 442 -4.78 -18.02 0.81
C ALA A 442 -5.30 -16.60 1.05
N ARG A 443 -4.39 -15.62 1.17
CA ARG A 443 -4.74 -14.21 1.35
C ARG A 443 -5.60 -13.69 0.20
N LYS A 444 -5.20 -13.95 -1.05
CA LYS A 444 -6.00 -13.58 -2.22
C LYS A 444 -7.38 -14.24 -2.20
N GLY A 445 -7.46 -15.50 -1.76
CA GLY A 445 -8.71 -16.23 -1.59
C GLY A 445 -9.66 -15.55 -0.59
N VAL A 446 -9.15 -15.26 0.62
CA VAL A 446 -9.91 -14.53 1.65
C VAL A 446 -10.38 -13.18 1.13
N THR A 447 -9.47 -12.33 0.62
CA THR A 447 -9.85 -11.00 0.10
C THR A 447 -10.92 -11.08 -0.98
N THR A 448 -10.83 -12.06 -1.89
CA THR A 448 -11.85 -12.25 -2.94
C THR A 448 -13.21 -12.63 -2.37
N LEU A 449 -13.26 -13.45 -1.32
CA LEU A 449 -14.49 -13.80 -0.64
C LEU A 449 -15.08 -12.59 0.08
N LEU A 450 -14.27 -11.86 0.85
CA LEU A 450 -14.70 -10.67 1.59
C LEU A 450 -15.34 -9.64 0.64
N THR A 451 -14.66 -9.28 -0.46
CA THR A 451 -15.19 -8.31 -1.44
C THR A 451 -16.54 -8.72 -2.06
N ARG A 452 -16.78 -10.03 -2.23
CA ARG A 452 -18.04 -10.52 -2.80
C ARG A 452 -19.15 -10.62 -1.78
N MET A 453 -18.80 -10.90 -0.53
CA MET A 453 -19.74 -11.13 0.56
C MET A 453 -20.10 -9.84 1.30
N GLU A 454 -19.33 -8.76 1.13
CA GLU A 454 -19.52 -7.48 1.83
C GLU A 454 -20.93 -6.90 1.70
N ALA A 455 -21.56 -7.06 0.53
CA ALA A 455 -22.92 -6.57 0.27
C ALA A 455 -24.03 -7.61 0.54
N MET A 456 -23.67 -8.82 0.97
CA MET A 456 -24.60 -9.93 1.19
C MET A 456 -25.09 -9.96 2.64
N ALA A 457 -26.31 -10.46 2.86
CA ALA A 457 -26.77 -10.70 4.23
C ALA A 457 -26.00 -11.88 4.86
N PRO A 458 -25.74 -11.88 6.19
CA PRO A 458 -25.03 -12.97 6.86
C PRO A 458 -25.64 -14.36 6.62
N SER A 459 -26.98 -14.44 6.51
CA SER A 459 -27.70 -15.67 6.19
C SER A 459 -27.43 -16.17 4.77
N GLU A 460 -27.28 -15.27 3.80
CA GLU A 460 -26.95 -15.61 2.42
C GLU A 460 -25.51 -16.13 2.33
N VAL A 461 -24.57 -15.49 3.03
CA VAL A 461 -23.18 -15.95 3.13
C VAL A 461 -23.13 -17.37 3.69
N ALA A 462 -23.81 -17.60 4.82
CA ALA A 462 -23.90 -18.92 5.44
C ALA A 462 -24.45 -19.96 4.46
N GLN A 463 -25.52 -19.65 3.72
CA GLN A 463 -26.12 -20.57 2.76
C GLN A 463 -25.12 -20.99 1.66
N HIS A 464 -24.37 -20.03 1.08
CA HIS A 464 -23.39 -20.33 0.04
C HIS A 464 -22.21 -21.17 0.56
N VAL A 465 -21.74 -20.90 1.78
CA VAL A 465 -20.67 -21.71 2.39
C VAL A 465 -21.15 -23.13 2.69
N HIS A 466 -22.36 -23.30 3.21
CA HIS A 466 -22.95 -24.62 3.47
C HIS A 466 -23.26 -25.41 2.20
N GLU A 467 -23.72 -24.75 1.15
CA GLU A 467 -23.90 -25.37 -0.16
C GLU A 467 -22.55 -25.84 -0.73
N ALA A 468 -21.53 -25.01 -0.64
CA ALA A 468 -20.19 -25.39 -1.06
C ALA A 468 -19.63 -26.59 -0.27
N ALA A 469 -19.83 -26.61 1.04
CA ALA A 469 -19.42 -27.72 1.90
C ALA A 469 -20.11 -29.04 1.50
N ARG A 470 -21.42 -29.00 1.24
CA ARG A 470 -22.17 -30.17 0.77
C ARG A 470 -21.66 -30.68 -0.57
N SER A 471 -21.33 -29.79 -1.51
CA SER A 471 -20.82 -30.19 -2.83
C SER A 471 -19.46 -30.87 -2.81
N ILE A 472 -18.63 -30.65 -1.77
CA ILE A 472 -17.32 -31.28 -1.61
C ILE A 472 -17.28 -32.29 -0.44
N GLU A 473 -18.45 -32.73 0.04
CA GLU A 473 -18.61 -33.72 1.12
C GLU A 473 -17.92 -33.33 2.44
N MET A 474 -17.97 -32.05 2.80
CA MET A 474 -17.38 -31.52 4.02
C MET A 474 -18.43 -31.32 5.13
N GLY A 475 -18.05 -31.60 6.38
CA GLY A 475 -18.93 -31.47 7.55
C GLY A 475 -19.43 -30.04 7.78
N ALA A 476 -20.66 -29.93 8.29
CA ALA A 476 -21.33 -28.65 8.56
C ALA A 476 -20.57 -27.78 9.58
N ASP A 477 -19.89 -28.39 10.55
CA ASP A 477 -19.09 -27.68 11.57
C ASP A 477 -17.99 -26.81 10.93
N ARG A 478 -17.32 -27.33 9.88
CA ARG A 478 -16.29 -26.55 9.15
C ARG A 478 -16.89 -25.42 8.33
N ALA A 479 -18.09 -25.61 7.79
CA ALA A 479 -18.83 -24.58 7.07
C ALA A 479 -19.26 -23.44 8.00
N ALA A 480 -19.78 -23.78 9.18
CA ALA A 480 -20.15 -22.81 10.20
C ALA A 480 -18.93 -22.01 10.67
N HIS A 481 -17.81 -22.68 10.98
CA HIS A 481 -16.59 -22.02 11.44
C HIS A 481 -16.01 -21.07 10.38
N LEU A 482 -15.94 -21.49 9.11
CA LEU A 482 -15.49 -20.59 8.03
C LEU A 482 -16.42 -19.39 7.86
N THR A 483 -17.74 -19.60 7.95
CA THR A 483 -18.74 -18.54 7.85
C THR A 483 -18.55 -17.50 8.96
N GLU A 484 -18.36 -17.96 10.20
CA GLU A 484 -18.11 -17.09 11.36
C GLU A 484 -16.84 -16.27 11.16
N MET A 485 -15.74 -16.89 10.71
CA MET A 485 -14.49 -16.19 10.46
C MET A 485 -14.56 -15.14 9.35
N LEU A 486 -15.28 -15.44 8.28
CA LEU A 486 -15.53 -14.46 7.23
C LEU A 486 -16.44 -13.32 7.74
N HIS A 487 -17.45 -13.63 8.54
CA HIS A 487 -18.34 -12.62 9.11
C HIS A 487 -17.57 -11.63 10.01
N VAL A 488 -16.72 -12.14 10.91
CA VAL A 488 -15.85 -11.32 11.76
C VAL A 488 -14.96 -10.42 10.90
N ALA A 489 -14.30 -10.99 9.88
CA ALA A 489 -13.42 -10.23 9.00
C ALA A 489 -14.12 -9.13 8.17
N ILE A 490 -15.41 -9.25 7.86
CA ILE A 490 -16.18 -8.22 7.13
C ILE A 490 -16.75 -7.17 8.08
N HIS A 491 -17.40 -7.59 9.17
CA HIS A 491 -18.30 -6.70 9.92
C HIS A 491 -17.82 -6.38 11.33
N GLN A 492 -16.87 -7.14 11.88
CA GLN A 492 -16.43 -6.99 13.27
C GLN A 492 -14.89 -7.03 13.36
N PRO A 493 -14.19 -6.00 12.85
CA PRO A 493 -12.74 -5.91 13.00
C PRO A 493 -12.35 -6.04 14.47
N GLU A 494 -11.28 -6.79 14.75
CA GLU A 494 -10.85 -7.01 16.12
C GLU A 494 -10.42 -5.71 16.82
N LEU A 495 -10.85 -5.53 18.07
CA LEU A 495 -10.41 -4.42 18.91
C LEU A 495 -9.06 -4.74 19.51
N LEU A 496 -8.07 -3.87 19.28
CA LEU A 496 -6.73 -4.03 19.83
C LEU A 496 -6.63 -3.42 21.22
N PRO A 497 -5.85 -4.04 22.13
CA PRO A 497 -5.44 -3.38 23.36
C PRO A 497 -4.52 -2.17 23.07
N PRO A 498 -4.32 -1.26 24.04
CA PRO A 498 -3.32 -0.21 23.92
C PRO A 498 -1.93 -0.77 23.57
N PRO A 499 -1.13 -0.05 22.76
CA PRO A 499 0.17 -0.52 22.33
C PRO A 499 1.15 -0.56 23.50
N ILE A 500 2.01 -1.57 23.50
CA ILE A 500 3.18 -1.65 24.38
C ILE A 500 4.48 -1.48 23.58
N THR A 501 5.50 -0.89 24.19
CA THR A 501 6.85 -0.77 23.59
C THR A 501 7.78 -1.69 24.36
N THR A 502 8.31 -2.72 23.69
CA THR A 502 9.24 -3.69 24.27
C THR A 502 10.11 -4.27 23.16
N THR A 503 11.28 -4.79 23.54
CA THR A 503 12.19 -5.54 22.65
C THR A 503 12.04 -7.05 22.80
N GLN A 504 11.31 -7.52 23.81
CA GLN A 504 11.00 -8.93 24.03
C GLN A 504 9.60 -9.11 24.61
N LEU A 505 8.86 -10.12 24.13
CA LEU A 505 7.50 -10.42 24.59
C LEU A 505 7.18 -11.91 24.49
N ASP A 506 6.63 -12.48 25.56
CA ASP A 506 6.01 -13.80 25.55
C ASP A 506 4.59 -13.72 24.96
N LEU A 507 4.35 -14.43 23.85
CA LEU A 507 3.03 -14.46 23.22
C LEU A 507 2.15 -15.54 23.84
N PRO A 508 0.93 -15.17 24.33
CA PRO A 508 -0.03 -16.16 24.77
C PRO A 508 -0.51 -16.98 23.57
N LEU A 509 -0.71 -18.29 23.77
CA LEU A 509 -1.09 -19.23 22.72
C LEU A 509 -2.61 -19.44 22.61
N ASN A 510 -3.39 -18.54 23.19
CA ASN A 510 -4.86 -18.56 23.24
C ASN A 510 -5.50 -17.74 22.12
N GLY A 511 -4.72 -17.30 21.14
CA GLY A 511 -5.18 -16.44 20.07
C GLY A 511 -5.40 -14.98 20.50
N GLN A 512 -5.07 -14.55 21.73
CA GLN A 512 -5.27 -13.15 22.13
C GLN A 512 -4.39 -12.20 21.30
N LEU A 513 -5.01 -11.15 20.77
CA LEU A 513 -4.30 -10.11 20.01
C LEU A 513 -3.62 -9.11 20.95
N LEU A 514 -2.33 -8.88 20.72
CA LEU A 514 -1.53 -7.87 21.40
C LEU A 514 -1.12 -6.77 20.42
N SER A 515 -1.00 -5.54 20.93
CA SER A 515 -0.61 -4.37 20.14
C SER A 515 0.76 -3.88 20.59
N LEU A 516 1.64 -3.63 19.64
CA LEU A 516 3.05 -3.28 19.85
C LEU A 516 3.43 -2.06 19.03
N HIS A 517 4.29 -1.21 19.59
CA HIS A 517 4.97 -0.15 18.85
C HIS A 517 6.41 -0.56 18.55
N LEU A 518 6.75 -0.67 17.27
CA LEU A 518 8.05 -1.07 16.76
C LEU A 518 9.08 0.04 16.92
N THR A 519 10.16 -0.26 17.64
CA THR A 519 11.38 0.55 17.74
C THR A 519 12.34 0.25 16.59
N ASP A 520 13.50 0.89 16.57
CA ASP A 520 14.56 0.54 15.61
C ASP A 520 15.34 -0.71 16.07
N ASP A 521 15.28 -1.03 17.36
CA ASP A 521 15.82 -2.27 17.93
C ASP A 521 15.02 -3.52 17.50
N PRO A 522 15.68 -4.69 17.31
CA PRO A 522 15.01 -5.95 17.04
C PRO A 522 14.01 -6.33 18.15
N LEU A 523 12.82 -6.80 17.74
CA LEU A 523 11.79 -7.31 18.64
C LEU A 523 11.81 -8.84 18.63
N THR A 524 11.92 -9.47 19.79
CA THR A 524 11.89 -10.93 19.94
C THR A 524 10.56 -11.38 20.55
N LEU A 525 9.78 -12.15 19.78
CA LEU A 525 8.54 -12.77 20.21
C LEU A 525 8.83 -14.22 20.63
N LEU A 526 8.58 -14.56 21.89
CA LEU A 526 8.69 -15.91 22.39
C LEU A 526 7.34 -16.61 22.21
N VAL A 527 7.29 -17.61 21.32
CA VAL A 527 6.07 -18.30 20.92
C VAL A 527 6.24 -19.80 21.10
N GLY A 528 5.53 -20.41 22.05
CA GLY A 528 5.62 -21.85 22.30
C GLY A 528 7.05 -22.34 22.56
N GLY A 529 7.86 -21.54 23.25
CA GLY A 529 9.27 -21.82 23.53
C GLY A 529 10.24 -21.53 22.37
N ARG A 530 9.77 -20.95 21.26
CA ARG A 530 10.60 -20.57 20.09
C ARG A 530 10.76 -19.05 20.02
N ALA A 531 11.96 -18.58 19.69
CA ALA A 531 12.25 -17.15 19.53
C ALA A 531 12.08 -16.71 18.07
N LEU A 532 11.03 -15.95 17.80
CA LEU A 532 10.78 -15.29 16.51
C LEU A 532 11.26 -13.84 16.58
N THR A 533 12.31 -13.49 15.83
CA THR A 533 12.86 -12.13 15.85
C THR A 533 12.39 -11.32 14.65
N LEU A 534 11.80 -10.16 14.91
CA LEU A 534 11.46 -9.13 13.93
C LEU A 534 12.56 -8.07 13.90
N ARG A 535 13.19 -7.87 12.74
CA ARG A 535 14.22 -6.84 12.55
C ARG A 535 14.14 -6.23 11.16
N ALA A 536 14.46 -4.94 11.04
CA ALA A 536 14.57 -4.31 9.73
C ALA A 536 15.81 -4.84 8.98
N ASP A 537 15.67 -5.08 7.67
CA ASP A 537 16.81 -5.27 6.77
C ASP A 537 17.43 -3.90 6.39
N PHE A 538 18.52 -3.94 5.62
CA PHE A 538 19.21 -2.73 5.14
C PHE A 538 18.35 -1.84 4.22
N GLN A 539 17.22 -2.35 3.72
CA GLN A 539 16.25 -1.61 2.91
C GLN A 539 15.08 -1.07 3.76
N GLY A 540 15.09 -1.31 5.08
CA GLY A 540 14.03 -0.93 6.00
C GLY A 540 12.81 -1.86 5.98
N ARG A 541 12.88 -3.01 5.30
CA ARG A 541 11.81 -4.02 5.30
C ARG A 541 11.92 -4.88 6.55
N LEU A 542 10.80 -5.14 7.20
CA LEU A 542 10.79 -5.90 8.44
C LEU A 542 10.83 -7.39 8.11
N ALA A 543 11.90 -8.07 8.53
CA ALA A 543 12.08 -9.50 8.36
C ALA A 543 11.77 -10.23 9.67
N ALA A 544 10.97 -11.28 9.58
CA ALA A 544 10.71 -12.27 10.61
C ALA A 544 11.68 -13.43 10.44
N VAL A 545 12.50 -13.64 11.47
CA VAL A 545 13.58 -14.63 11.49
C VAL A 545 13.31 -15.64 12.59
N LEU A 546 13.20 -16.91 12.21
CA LEU A 546 13.07 -18.04 13.11
C LEU A 546 14.27 -18.97 12.91
N PRO A 547 14.93 -19.46 13.98
CA PRO A 547 16.05 -20.39 13.86
C PRO A 547 15.67 -21.65 13.05
N GLY A 548 16.48 -21.97 12.03
CA GLY A 548 16.24 -23.13 11.17
C GLY A 548 15.29 -22.89 9.98
N PHE A 549 14.75 -21.67 9.83
CA PHE A 549 13.85 -21.31 8.72
C PHE A 549 14.42 -20.14 7.90
N ALA A 550 14.01 -20.06 6.64
CA ALA A 550 14.30 -18.90 5.81
C ALA A 550 13.58 -17.66 6.37
N ALA A 551 14.24 -16.49 6.31
CA ALA A 551 13.64 -15.23 6.74
C ALA A 551 12.43 -14.88 5.87
N GLN A 552 11.34 -14.45 6.49
CA GLN A 552 10.11 -14.05 5.82
C GLN A 552 9.85 -12.57 6.04
N TYR A 553 9.42 -11.85 5.01
CA TYR A 553 9.26 -10.40 5.10
C TYR A 553 7.83 -10.04 5.49
N LEU A 554 7.68 -9.31 6.59
CA LEU A 554 6.41 -8.69 7.01
C LEU A 554 6.24 -7.36 6.27
N GLN A 555 5.42 -7.39 5.22
CA GLN A 555 4.94 -6.18 4.55
C GLN A 555 3.85 -5.51 5.39
N ASP A 556 2.65 -6.08 5.37
CA ASP A 556 1.47 -5.63 6.09
C ASP A 556 0.74 -6.74 6.85
N LEU A 557 0.81 -7.97 6.35
CA LEU A 557 0.28 -9.16 7.00
C LEU A 557 1.21 -10.35 6.71
N LEU A 558 1.61 -11.06 7.76
CA LEU A 558 2.36 -12.30 7.70
C LEU A 558 1.69 -13.33 8.60
N VAL A 559 1.39 -14.50 8.06
CA VAL A 559 0.91 -15.64 8.84
C VAL A 559 1.94 -16.75 8.78
N LEU A 560 2.50 -17.07 9.93
CA LEU A 560 3.49 -18.14 10.08
C LEU A 560 2.78 -19.39 10.60
N ARG A 561 2.88 -20.48 9.84
CA ARG A 561 2.46 -21.81 10.29
C ARG A 561 3.68 -22.50 10.88
N LEU A 562 3.65 -22.72 12.17
CA LEU A 562 4.58 -23.60 12.87
C LEU A 562 3.85 -24.93 13.13
N GLN A 563 4.58 -26.00 13.43
CA GLN A 563 4.04 -27.38 13.42
C GLN A 563 2.66 -27.57 14.07
N ASP A 564 2.42 -26.90 15.19
CA ASP A 564 1.27 -27.03 16.08
C ASP A 564 0.61 -25.69 16.42
N LEU A 565 1.05 -24.60 15.79
CA LEU A 565 0.55 -23.26 16.09
C LEU A 565 0.63 -22.32 14.89
N SER A 566 -0.26 -21.33 14.86
CA SER A 566 -0.16 -20.17 13.97
C SER A 566 0.35 -18.95 14.72
N VAL A 567 1.06 -18.10 13.99
CA VAL A 567 1.35 -16.72 14.41
C VAL A 567 0.83 -15.78 13.35
N VAL A 568 -0.03 -14.85 13.74
CA VAL A 568 -0.53 -13.76 12.90
C VAL A 568 0.20 -12.49 13.27
N LEU A 569 0.84 -11.86 12.29
CA LEU A 569 1.52 -10.57 12.42
C LEU A 569 0.89 -9.59 11.43
N ALA A 570 0.18 -8.59 11.93
CA ALA A 570 -0.34 -7.49 11.11
C ALA A 570 0.44 -6.21 11.40
N ARG A 571 0.81 -5.46 10.37
CA ARG A 571 1.64 -4.25 10.49
C ARG A 571 0.94 -3.06 9.84
N HIS A 572 0.98 -1.92 10.52
CA HIS A 572 0.61 -0.62 9.98
C HIS A 572 1.63 0.44 10.44
N GLY A 573 2.51 0.86 9.53
CA GLY A 573 3.61 1.78 9.88
C GLY A 573 4.56 1.18 10.92
N ARG A 574 4.70 1.86 12.08
CA ARG A 574 5.44 1.39 13.26
C ARG A 574 4.58 0.57 14.23
N TRP A 575 3.31 0.32 13.91
CA TRP A 575 2.43 -0.46 14.77
C TRP A 575 2.37 -1.90 14.29
N LEU A 576 2.33 -2.82 15.25
CA LEU A 576 2.29 -4.25 15.02
C LEU A 576 1.20 -4.87 15.90
N ALA A 577 0.29 -5.63 15.30
CA ALA A 577 -0.60 -6.54 16.01
C ALA A 577 -0.06 -7.96 15.89
N VAL A 578 -0.04 -8.67 17.01
CA VAL A 578 0.48 -10.04 17.08
C VAL A 578 -0.47 -10.94 17.84
N ALA A 579 -0.73 -12.12 17.31
CA ALA A 579 -1.44 -13.18 17.99
C ALA A 579 -0.77 -14.52 17.69
N ALA A 580 -0.80 -15.43 18.66
CA ALA A 580 -0.40 -16.81 18.47
C ALA A 580 -1.50 -17.74 18.98
N GLU A 581 -1.78 -18.80 18.24
CA GLU A 581 -2.87 -19.72 18.56
C GLU A 581 -2.42 -21.14 18.28
N LEU A 582 -2.68 -22.05 19.21
CA LEU A 582 -2.51 -23.48 18.99
C LEU A 582 -3.52 -23.97 17.96
N ASP A 583 -3.08 -24.89 17.10
CA ASP A 583 -3.99 -25.54 16.18
C ASP A 583 -4.97 -26.40 16.98
N THR A 584 -6.27 -26.20 16.73
CA THR A 584 -7.28 -27.11 17.25
C THR A 584 -7.09 -28.47 16.62
N GLN A 585 -6.48 -29.42 17.34
CA GLN A 585 -6.56 -30.83 16.96
C GLN A 585 -8.04 -31.21 16.90
N ASP A 586 -8.48 -31.77 15.78
CA ASP A 586 -9.80 -32.40 15.62
C ASP A 586 -9.92 -33.60 16.61
N THR A 587 -10.14 -33.34 17.90
CA THR A 587 -10.48 -34.35 18.91
C THR A 587 -11.95 -34.76 18.80
N ARG A 588 -12.39 -35.16 17.59
CA ARG A 588 -13.68 -35.86 17.37
C ARG A 588 -13.59 -37.07 16.44
N ASP A 589 -12.40 -37.46 15.99
CA ASP A 589 -12.18 -38.73 15.30
C ASP A 589 -11.53 -39.79 16.21
N ALA A 590 -12.28 -40.19 17.25
CA ALA A 590 -12.14 -41.50 17.88
C ALA A 590 -13.41 -41.78 18.71
N GLY A 591 -14.52 -42.09 18.01
CA GLY A 591 -15.67 -42.75 18.61
C GLY A 591 -15.30 -44.17 19.06
N GLY A 592 -14.45 -44.28 20.08
CA GLY A 592 -14.29 -45.50 20.87
C GLY A 592 -15.45 -45.57 21.84
N SER A 593 -16.42 -46.43 21.54
CA SER A 593 -17.52 -46.74 22.45
C SER A 593 -16.99 -47.12 23.84
N PRO A 594 -17.45 -46.49 24.94
CA PRO A 594 -17.26 -47.07 26.25
C PRO A 594 -18.21 -48.26 26.36
N THR A 595 -17.68 -49.47 26.25
CA THR A 595 -18.39 -50.69 26.63
C THR A 595 -18.74 -50.56 28.11
N LEU A 596 -20.04 -50.39 28.38
CA LEU A 596 -20.62 -50.55 29.71
C LEU A 596 -20.37 -51.99 30.17
N MET A 597 -19.37 -52.18 31.03
CA MET A 597 -19.36 -53.34 31.93
C MET A 597 -20.39 -53.09 33.01
N THR A 598 -21.52 -53.78 32.89
CA THR A 598 -22.44 -54.05 33.98
C THR A 598 -21.74 -54.93 35.01
N ASP A 599 -21.44 -54.38 36.17
CA ASP A 599 -21.22 -55.17 37.38
C ASP A 599 -22.54 -55.85 37.76
N GLY A 600 -22.47 -57.16 37.98
CA GLY A 600 -23.56 -57.96 38.48
C GLY A 600 -23.03 -59.12 39.31
N SER A 601 -23.19 -58.96 40.63
CA SER A 601 -23.27 -60.00 41.69
C SER A 601 -22.04 -60.86 41.99
#